data_AF-A0A959M428-F1
#
_entry.id   AF-A0A959M428-F1
#
_cell.length_a   1.000
_cell.length_b   1.000
_cell.length_c   1.000
_cell.angle_alpha   90.00
_cell.angle_beta   90.00
_cell.angle_gamma   90.00
#
_symmetry.space_group_name_H-M   'P 1'
#
loop_
_entity.id
_entity.type
_entity.pdbx_description
1 polymer ?
#
loop_
_entity_poly.entity_id
_entity_poly.type
_entity_poly.pdbx_seq_one_letter_code
_entity_poly.pdbx_strand_id
1 'polypeptide(L)' 'HPEGYLEAFANIYKNVAFCLQARLQGEKPDPIYQDFPGVRDGLRGMVFIEKVVQSGKQGAKWVTV' A
#
# COMPACT_ATOMS: atom_id res chain seq x y z
N HIS A 1 15.46 -1.76 -23.26
CA HIS A 1 14.77 -0.69 -22.50
C HIS A 1 14.92 -0.98 -21.02
N PRO A 2 15.56 -0.11 -20.21
CA PRO A 2 15.56 -0.26 -18.76
C PRO A 2 14.29 0.37 -18.20
N GLU A 3 13.28 -0.46 -17.93
CA GLU A 3 12.15 -0.10 -17.08
C GLU A 3 12.58 -0.22 -15.60
N GLY A 4 11.92 0.51 -14.70
CA GLY A 4 12.20 0.43 -13.27
C GLY A 4 11.26 1.27 -12.43
N TYR A 5 11.80 2.31 -11.79
CA TYR A 5 11.11 3.05 -10.74
C TYR A 5 9.85 3.80 -11.24
N LEU A 6 9.96 4.52 -12.36
CA LEU A 6 8.84 5.31 -12.87
C LEU A 6 7.72 4.42 -13.39
N GLU A 7 8.07 3.32 -14.05
CA GLU A 7 7.12 2.32 -14.55
C GLU A 7 6.40 1.61 -13.40
N ALA A 8 7.12 1.29 -12.30
CA ALA A 8 6.50 0.72 -11.10
C ALA A 8 5.47 1.69 -10.48
N PHE A 9 5.81 2.99 -10.38
CA PHE A 9 4.86 4.00 -9.92
C PHE A 9 3.66 4.14 -10.88
N ALA A 10 3.92 4.16 -12.19
CA ALA A 10 2.87 4.23 -13.19
C ALA A 10 1.88 3.06 -13.09
N ASN A 11 2.38 1.85 -12.81
CA ASN A 11 1.53 0.67 -12.61
C ASN A 11 0.58 0.82 -11.41
N ILE A 12 1.05 1.37 -10.28
CA ILE A 12 0.19 1.64 -9.11
C ILE A 12 -0.93 2.60 -9.49
N TYR A 13 -0.60 3.75 -10.09
CA TYR A 13 -1.60 4.76 -10.45
C TYR A 13 -2.58 4.29 -11.52
N LYS A 14 -2.09 3.52 -12.50
CA LYS A 14 -2.91 2.90 -13.54
C LYS A 14 -3.96 1.97 -12.94
N ASN A 15 -3.57 1.11 -12.01
CA ASN A 15 -4.46 0.17 -11.34
C ASN A 15 -5.52 0.91 -10.49
N VAL A 16 -5.11 1.95 -9.76
CA VAL A 16 -6.05 2.84 -9.03
C VAL A 16 -7.06 3.49 -9.98
N ALA A 17 -6.60 4.00 -11.12
CA ALA A 17 -7.45 4.68 -12.10
C ALA A 17 -8.53 3.74 -12.67
N PHE A 18 -8.16 2.50 -13.04
CA PHE A 18 -9.15 1.52 -13.51
C PHE A 18 -10.18 1.16 -12.43
N CYS A 19 -9.73 0.94 -11.19
CA CYS A 19 -10.66 0.68 -10.10
C CYS A 19 -11.61 1.86 -9.82
N LEU A 20 -11.12 3.10 -9.94
CA LEU A 20 -11.94 4.29 -9.79
C LEU A 20 -12.97 4.42 -10.91
N GLN A 21 -12.56 4.22 -12.16
CA GLN A 21 -13.44 4.29 -13.33
C GLN A 21 -14.60 3.29 -13.25
N ALA A 22 -14.30 2.02 -12.94
CA ALA A 22 -15.33 1.00 -12.77
C ALA A 22 -16.36 1.41 -11.72
N ARG A 23 -15.90 1.92 -10.56
CA ARG A 23 -16.80 2.40 -9.50
C ARG A 23 -17.66 3.59 -9.93
N LEU A 24 -17.09 4.55 -10.67
CA LEU A 24 -17.83 5.69 -11.19
C LEU A 24 -18.91 5.28 -12.20
N GLN A 25 -18.70 4.17 -12.91
CA GLN A 25 -19.66 3.57 -13.84
C GLN A 25 -20.69 2.65 -13.16
N GLY A 26 -20.60 2.45 -11.84
CA GLY A 26 -21.45 1.50 -11.11
C GLY A 26 -21.07 0.04 -11.32
N GLU A 27 -19.90 -0.22 -11.91
CA GLU A 27 -19.36 -1.55 -12.16
C GLU A 27 -18.46 -2.02 -11.02
N LYS A 28 -18.30 -3.34 -10.91
CA LYS A 28 -17.33 -3.92 -9.98
C LYS A 28 -15.93 -3.89 -10.61
N PRO A 29 -14.90 -3.34 -9.93
CA PRO A 29 -13.54 -3.36 -10.44
C PRO A 29 -13.04 -4.78 -10.74
N ASP A 30 -12.35 -4.96 -11.87
CA ASP A 30 -11.68 -6.22 -12.20
C ASP A 30 -10.61 -6.53 -11.13
N PRO A 31 -10.58 -7.76 -10.57
CA PRO A 31 -9.55 -8.19 -9.63
C PRO A 31 -8.10 -7.94 -10.09
N ILE A 32 -7.82 -7.98 -11.39
CA ILE A 32 -6.45 -7.76 -11.91
C ILE A 32 -5.91 -6.36 -11.62
N TYR A 33 -6.80 -5.35 -11.51
CA TYR A 33 -6.42 -3.97 -11.21
C TYR A 33 -6.45 -3.65 -9.73
N GLN A 34 -6.75 -4.62 -8.85
CA GLN A 34 -6.79 -4.40 -7.40
C GLN A 34 -5.44 -4.60 -6.72
N ASP A 35 -4.38 -4.84 -7.49
CA ASP A 35 -3.02 -4.94 -6.98
C ASP A 35 -2.40 -3.54 -6.82
N PHE A 36 -2.72 -2.90 -5.69
CA PHE A 36 -2.08 -1.69 -5.20
C PHE A 36 -2.28 -1.56 -3.67
N PRO A 37 -1.39 -0.87 -2.94
CA PRO A 37 -1.52 -0.70 -1.50
C PRO A 37 -2.82 0.03 -1.11
N GLY A 38 -3.53 -0.53 -0.13
CA GLY A 38 -4.75 0.04 0.42
C GLY A 38 -4.56 0.68 1.79
N VAL A 39 -5.67 1.17 2.36
CA VAL A 39 -5.68 1.80 3.70
C VAL A 39 -5.17 0.87 4.81
N ARG A 40 -5.41 -0.45 4.69
CA ARG A 40 -4.94 -1.44 5.68
C ARG A 40 -3.42 -1.60 5.64
N ASP A 41 -2.81 -1.53 4.46
CA ASP A 41 -1.36 -1.56 4.32
C ASP A 41 -0.72 -0.31 4.92
N GLY A 42 -1.34 0.86 4.71
CA GLY A 42 -0.96 2.11 5.35
C GLY A 42 -1.04 2.02 6.87
N LEU A 43 -2.16 1.52 7.42
CA LEU A 43 -2.30 1.31 8.86
C LEU A 43 -1.22 0.37 9.42
N ARG A 44 -0.94 -0.74 8.73
CA ARG A 44 0.14 -1.67 9.11
C ARG A 44 1.48 -0.96 9.19
N GLY A 45 1.78 -0.08 8.22
CA GLY A 45 3.00 0.73 8.22
C GLY A 45 3.08 1.66 9.45
N MET A 46 1.97 2.32 9.79
CA MET A 46 1.93 3.20 10.97
C MET A 46 2.09 2.44 12.29
N VAL A 47 1.44 1.28 12.43
CA VAL A 47 1.61 0.39 13.59
C VAL A 47 3.07 -0.06 13.69
N PHE A 48 3.69 -0.46 12.58
CA PHE A 48 5.10 -0.84 12.58
C PHE A 48 6.01 0.30 13.08
N ILE A 49 5.80 1.54 12.60
CA ILE A 49 6.57 2.71 13.05
C ILE A 49 6.41 2.92 14.56
N GLU A 50 5.18 2.85 15.07
CA GLU A 50 4.90 2.96 16.51
C GLU A 50 5.68 1.92 17.32
N LYS A 51 5.66 0.66 16.88
CA LYS A 51 6.35 -0.45 17.56
C LYS A 51 7.87 -0.30 17.51
N VAL A 52 8.44 0.16 16.40
CA VAL A 52 9.89 0.46 16.32
C VAL A 52 10.27 1.54 17.34
N VAL A 53 9.48 2.62 17.45
CA VAL A 53 9.71 3.68 18.43
C VAL A 53 9.57 3.15 19.86
N GLN A 54 8.56 2.32 20.14
CA GLN A 54 8.36 1.68 21.44
C GLN A 54 9.57 0.80 21.81
N SER A 55 10.03 -0.04 20.90
CA SER A 55 11.20 -0.90 21.10
C SER A 55 12.44 -0.09 21.46
N GLY A 56 12.71 0.99 20.72
CA GLY A 56 13.84 1.89 20.97
C GLY A 56 13.80 2.49 22.39
N LYS A 57 12.63 2.94 22.85
CA LYS A 57 12.44 3.45 24.22
C LYS A 57 12.60 2.38 25.30
N GLN A 58 12.43 1.11 24.96
CA GLN A 58 12.55 -0.03 25.88
C GLN A 58 13.94 -0.69 25.85
N GLY A 59 14.93 -0.05 25.21
CA GLY A 59 16.28 -0.60 25.08
C GLY A 59 16.37 -1.71 24.02
N ALA A 60 15.71 -1.50 22.87
CA ALA A 60 15.68 -2.42 21.73
C ALA A 60 15.09 -3.80 22.05
N LYS A 61 14.06 -3.86 22.91
CA LYS A 61 13.35 -5.10 23.23
C LYS A 61 12.35 -5.48 22.14
N TRP A 62 12.08 -6.78 22.01
CA TRP A 62 10.99 -7.27 21.18
C TRP A 62 9.64 -6.74 21.66
N VAL A 63 8.83 -6.27 20.72
CA VAL A 63 7.47 -5.79 20.94
C VAL A 63 6.55 -6.42 19.90
N THR A 64 5.33 -6.76 20.30
CA THR A 64 4.34 -7.36 19.40
C THR A 64 3.80 -6.30 18.43
N VAL A 65 3.72 -6.67 17.15
CA VAL A 65 3.09 -5.90 16.06
C VAL A 65 1.69 -6.45 15.82
#